data_AF-A0A5C7M5Z8-F1
#
_entry.id   AF-A0A5C7M5Z8-F1
#
_cell.length_a   1.000
_cell.length_b   1.000
_cell.length_c   1.000
_cell.angle_alpha   90.00
_cell.angle_beta   90.00
_cell.angle_gamma   90.00
#
_symmetry.space_group_name_H-M   'P 1'
#
loop_
_entity.id
_entity.type
_entity.pdbx_description
1 polymer ?
#
loop_
_entity_poly.entity_id
_entity_poly.type
_entity_poly.pdbx_seq_one_letter_code
_entity_poly.pdbx_strand_id
1 'polypeptide(L)' 'EEPDGEEPDGDEVPPYEEWSLADLKEECAGRGLSDKGVKAALVKRLTDHDEASADEEPF' A
#
# COMPACT_ATOMS: atom_id res chain seq x y z
N GLU A 1 1.22 -30.29 21.37
CA GLU A 1 1.97 -29.13 20.89
C GLU A 1 0.95 -28.06 20.56
N GLU A 2 1.27 -26.83 20.92
CA GLU A 2 0.38 -25.67 21.02
C GLU A 2 -0.12 -25.23 19.62
N PRO A 3 -1.30 -24.60 19.54
CA PRO A 3 -2.04 -24.45 18.29
C PRO A 3 -1.34 -23.50 17.31
N ASP A 4 -1.21 -23.96 16.07
CA ASP A 4 -1.53 -23.26 14.83
C ASP A 4 -1.91 -21.78 15.03
N GLY A 5 -0.91 -20.90 14.92
CA GLY A 5 -1.06 -19.46 14.86
C GLY A 5 -0.83 -18.99 13.43
N GLU A 6 -1.60 -19.55 12.49
CA GLU A 6 -1.78 -18.96 11.17
C GLU A 6 -2.90 -17.92 11.31
N GLU A 7 -2.52 -16.66 11.54
CA GLU A 7 -3.39 -15.50 11.30
C GLU A 7 -2.95 -14.87 9.98
N PRO A 8 -3.49 -15.27 8.82
CA PRO A 8 -3.33 -14.52 7.59
C PRO A 8 -4.39 -13.42 7.57
N ASP A 9 -4.31 -12.48 8.51
CA ASP A 9 -5.29 -11.39 8.62
C ASP A 9 -4.65 -10.07 8.18
N GLY A 10 -4.91 -9.74 6.93
CA GLY A 10 -4.64 -8.43 6.36
C GLY A 10 -4.31 -8.56 4.89
N ASP A 11 -5.32 -8.38 4.05
CA ASP A 11 -5.19 -7.89 2.68
C ASP A 11 -3.93 -7.00 2.59
N GLU A 12 -2.89 -7.45 1.87
CA GLU A 12 -1.48 -7.06 2.06
C GLU A 12 -1.16 -5.64 1.55
N VAL A 13 -1.91 -4.62 2.00
CA VAL A 13 -1.52 -3.22 1.77
C VAL A 13 -0.17 -3.00 2.46
N PRO A 14 0.88 -2.64 1.70
CA PRO A 14 2.19 -2.41 2.28
C PRO A 14 2.11 -1.31 3.35
N PRO A 15 2.90 -1.37 4.42
CA PRO A 15 2.96 -0.33 5.44
C PRO A 15 3.71 0.89 4.90
N TYR A 16 3.11 1.58 3.94
CA TYR A 16 3.62 2.79 3.31
C TYR A 16 3.95 3.87 4.35
N GLU A 17 3.28 3.86 5.50
CA GLU A 17 3.60 4.71 6.65
C GLU A 17 5.00 4.50 7.23
N GLU A 18 5.59 3.31 7.08
CA GLU A 18 6.96 3.00 7.49
C GLU A 18 7.99 3.40 6.40
N TRP A 19 7.55 3.54 5.16
CA TRP A 19 8.42 3.86 4.02
C TRP A 19 8.96 5.29 4.07
N SER A 20 10.12 5.53 3.46
CA SER A 20 10.64 6.90 3.38
C SER A 20 9.84 7.73 2.39
N LEU A 21 9.86 9.05 2.55
CA LEU A 21 9.22 9.95 1.59
C LEU A 21 9.83 9.80 0.17
N ALA A 22 11.08 9.35 0.06
CA ALA A 22 11.71 9.00 -1.21
C ALA A 22 11.08 7.75 -1.83
N ASP A 23 11.00 6.64 -1.07
CA ASP A 23 10.40 5.38 -1.53
C ASP A 23 8.95 5.57 -1.97
N LEU A 24 8.16 6.30 -1.19
CA LEU A 24 6.76 6.59 -1.51
C LEU A 24 6.59 7.40 -2.80
N LYS A 25 7.54 8.30 -3.09
CA LYS A 25 7.52 9.07 -4.33
C LYS A 25 7.91 8.22 -5.52
N GLU A 26 8.92 7.36 -5.36
CA GLU A 26 9.34 6.43 -6.41
C GLU A 26 8.22 5.46 -6.75
N GLU A 27 7.58 4.88 -5.73
CA GLU A 27 6.43 3.99 -5.89
C GLU A 27 5.24 4.72 -6.52
N CYS A 28 4.91 5.93 -6.04
CA CYS A 28 3.87 6.75 -6.68
C CYS A 28 4.20 7.00 -8.15
N ALA A 29 5.42 7.44 -8.46
CA ALA A 29 5.83 7.73 -9.84
C ALA A 29 5.83 6.48 -10.72
N GLY A 30 6.27 5.33 -10.19
CA GLY A 30 6.27 4.04 -10.88
C GLY A 30 4.86 3.55 -11.21
N ARG A 31 3.90 3.80 -10.32
CA ARG A 31 2.48 3.49 -10.51
C ARG A 31 1.71 4.57 -11.29
N GLY A 32 2.36 5.65 -11.70
CA GLY A 32 1.71 6.78 -12.40
C GLY A 32 0.86 7.69 -11.48
N LEU A 33 1.00 7.54 -10.16
CA LEU A 33 0.40 8.40 -9.15
C LEU A 33 1.20 9.68 -8.95
N SER A 34 0.55 10.69 -8.36
CA SER A 34 1.21 11.97 -8.08
C SER A 34 2.15 11.86 -6.87
N ASP A 35 3.45 11.98 -7.13
CA ASP A 35 4.54 12.06 -6.14
C ASP A 35 4.61 13.42 -5.41
N LYS A 36 3.73 14.35 -5.78
CA LYS A 36 3.66 15.70 -5.19
C LYS A 36 2.83 15.68 -3.91
N GLY A 37 3.48 15.94 -2.79
CA GLY A 37 2.81 16.08 -1.50
C GLY A 37 3.71 15.80 -0.31
N VAL A 38 3.08 15.70 0.85
CA VAL A 38 3.71 15.23 2.10
C VAL A 38 3.60 13.72 2.20
N LYS A 39 4.45 13.09 3.04
CA LYS A 39 4.47 11.65 3.29
C LYS A 39 3.06 11.06 3.43
N ALA A 40 2.27 11.59 4.35
CA ALA A 40 0.91 11.11 4.63
C ALA A 40 -0.03 11.12 3.41
N ALA A 41 0.12 12.11 2.52
CA ALA A 41 -0.69 12.19 1.30
C ALA A 41 -0.26 11.12 0.28
N LEU A 42 1.02 10.80 0.20
CA LEU A 42 1.55 9.74 -0.66
C LEU A 42 1.16 8.35 -0.14
N VAL A 43 1.33 8.13 1.16
CA VAL A 43 0.90 6.91 1.87
C VAL A 43 -0.55 6.61 1.57
N LYS A 44 -1.44 7.56 1.90
CA LYS A 44 -2.87 7.38 1.67
C LYS A 44 -3.18 7.07 0.21
N ARG A 45 -2.52 7.75 -0.74
CA ARG A 45 -2.76 7.57 -2.17
C ARG A 45 -2.32 6.19 -2.66
N LEU A 46 -1.21 5.67 -2.11
CA LEU A 46 -0.74 4.32 -2.41
C LEU A 46 -1.64 3.27 -1.78
N THR A 47 -2.01 3.42 -0.51
CA THR A 47 -2.96 2.53 0.18
C THR A 47 -4.29 2.48 -0.56
N ASP A 48 -4.90 3.63 -0.88
CA ASP A 48 -6.18 3.74 -1.57
C ASP A 48 -6.12 3.15 -2.98
N HIS A 49 -4.98 3.28 -3.68
CA HIS A 49 -4.78 2.65 -4.98
C HIS A 49 -4.64 1.13 -4.90
N ASP A 50 -3.92 0.61 -3.89
CA ASP A 50 -3.77 -0.83 -3.66
C ASP A 50 -5.10 -1.45 -3.23
N GLU A 51 -5.82 -0.84 -2.27
CA GLU A 51 -7.17 -1.26 -1.86
C GLU A 51 -8.16 -1.21 -3.03
N ALA A 52 -8.10 -0.18 -3.88
CA ALA A 52 -8.95 -0.12 -5.07
C ALA A 52 -8.57 -1.17 -6.13
N SER A 53 -7.28 -1.51 -6.24
CA SER A 53 -6.81 -2.54 -7.20
C SER A 53 -7.08 -3.96 -6.71
N ALA A 54 -7.24 -4.17 -5.40
CA ALA A 54 -7.57 -5.46 -4.80
C ALA A 54 -9.04 -5.86 -5.01
N ASP A 55 -9.95 -4.90 -5.21
CA ASP A 55 -11.40 -5.14 -5.38
C ASP A 55 -11.85 -5.28 -6.86
N GLU A 56 -11.04 -4.86 -7.84
CA GLU A 56 -11.38 -5.02 -9.26
C GLU A 56 -10.85 -6.34 -9.86
N GLU A 57 -11.59 -7.43 -9.64
CA GLU A 57 -11.48 -8.65 -10.47
C GLU A 57 -11.82 -8.32 -11.94
N PRO A 58 -10.92 -8.53 -12.91
CA PRO A 58 -11.29 -8.52 -14.32
C PRO A 58 -12.17 -9.74 -14.64
N PHE A 59 -13.44 -9.49 -14.97
CA PHE A 59 -14.39 -10.45 -15.56
C PHE A 59 -13.87 -11.09 -16.87
#